data_AF-A0A7K9B8F5-F1
#
_entry.id   AF-A0A7K9B8F5-F1
#
_cell.length_a   1.000
_cell.length_b   1.000
_cell.length_c   1.000
_cell.angle_alpha   90.00
_cell.angle_beta   90.00
_cell.angle_gamma   90.00
#
_symmetry.space_group_name_H-M   'P 1'
#
loop_
_entity.id
_entity.type
_entity.pdbx_description
1 polymer ?
#
loop_
_entity_poly.entity_id
_entity_poly.type
_entity_poly.pdbx_seq_one_letter_code
_entity_poly.pdbx_strand_id
1 'polypeptide(L)'
;MDTARLITAFGTDDTIQFFKGQRFSKSLFLMRYRGTSDSTDPKMFFTYDLRLDNFAVPAEETKYACTFIPLPMVKQKHHIYKVD
;
A
#
# COMPACT_ATOMS: atom_id res chain seq x y z
N MET A 1 8.19 -17.32 -1.57
CA MET A 1 6.97 -16.80 -2.25
C MET A 1 5.79 -17.15 -1.34
N ASP A 2 5.33 -16.21 -0.51
CA ASP A 2 4.28 -16.44 0.50
C ASP A 2 2.96 -15.73 0.12
N THR A 3 2.68 -15.58 -1.17
CA THR A 3 1.46 -14.94 -1.67
C THR A 3 0.50 -16.02 -2.16
N ALA A 4 -0.69 -16.05 -1.56
CA ALA A 4 -1.78 -16.91 -2.01
C ALA A 4 -2.68 -16.15 -2.98
N ARG A 5 -3.17 -16.84 -4.01
CA ARG A 5 -4.17 -16.29 -4.94
C ARG A 5 -5.55 -16.78 -4.55
N LEU A 6 -6.35 -15.90 -3.96
CA LEU A 6 -7.76 -16.17 -3.69
C LEU A 6 -8.53 -16.07 -5.01
N ILE A 7 -9.28 -17.11 -5.34
CA ILE A 7 -10.22 -17.13 -6.46
C ILE A 7 -11.61 -17.21 -5.85
N THR A 8 -12.45 -16.25 -6.21
CA THR A 8 -13.83 -16.14 -5.73
C THR A 8 -14.77 -16.18 -6.93
N ALA A 9 -15.92 -16.82 -6.75
CA ALA A 9 -17.04 -16.75 -7.67
C ALA A 9 -18.33 -16.59 -6.86
N PHE A 10 -19.33 -15.91 -7.44
CA PHE A 10 -20.65 -15.76 -6.83
C PHE A 10 -21.74 -16.07 -7.83
N GLY A 11 -22.80 -16.76 -7.38
CA GLY A 11 -24.03 -16.95 -8.14
C GLY A 11 -25.06 -15.88 -7.77
N THR A 12 -25.96 -15.55 -8.70
CA THR A 12 -27.12 -14.67 -8.43
C THR A 12 -28.38 -15.45 -8.07
N ASP A 13 -28.32 -16.79 -8.14
CA ASP A 13 -29.37 -17.75 -7.80
C ASP A 13 -28.74 -18.97 -7.09
N ASP A 14 -29.52 -20.05 -6.90
CA ASP A 14 -29.05 -21.31 -6.29
C ASP A 14 -28.03 -22.07 -7.14
N THR A 15 -27.59 -21.51 -8.29
CA THR A 15 -26.58 -22.08 -9.15
C THR A 15 -25.30 -21.23 -9.16
N ILE A 16 -24.16 -21.87 -8.90
CA ILE A 16 -22.86 -21.22 -9.06
C ILE A 16 -22.42 -21.42 -10.50
N GLN A 17 -22.63 -20.39 -11.33
CA GLN A 17 -22.21 -20.41 -12.72
C GLN A 17 -20.85 -19.71 -12.87
N PHE A 18 -19.84 -20.41 -13.39
CA PHE A 18 -18.48 -19.87 -13.55
C PHE A 18 -18.33 -19.01 -14.83
N PHE A 19 -19.17 -17.98 -14.98
CA PHE A 19 -19.15 -17.09 -16.15
C PHE A 19 -18.26 -15.85 -15.99
N LYS A 20 -17.94 -15.22 -17.13
CA LYS A 20 -17.17 -13.97 -17.21
C LYS A 20 -17.95 -12.84 -16.50
N GLY A 21 -17.37 -12.25 -15.46
CA GLY A 21 -17.99 -11.18 -14.64
C GLY A 21 -18.43 -11.62 -13.24
N GLN A 22 -18.58 -12.92 -13.00
CA GLN A 22 -18.95 -13.48 -11.69
C GLN A 22 -17.78 -14.14 -10.97
N ARG A 23 -16.57 -14.08 -11.56
CA ARG A 23 -15.33 -14.61 -11.01
C ARG A 23 -14.29 -13.50 -10.86
N PHE A 24 -13.65 -13.46 -9.70
CA PHE A 24 -12.53 -12.55 -9.44
C PHE A 24 -11.36 -13.28 -8.81
N SER A 25 -10.17 -12.72 -8.95
CA SER A 25 -9.01 -13.19 -8.23
C SER A 25 -8.29 -12.05 -7.54
N LYS A 26 -7.86 -12.30 -6.30
CA LYS A 26 -7.12 -11.34 -5.48
C LYS A 26 -5.89 -12.03 -4.86
N SER A 27 -4.74 -11.38 -4.96
CA SER A 27 -3.54 -11.82 -4.27
C SER A 27 -3.61 -11.37 -2.80
N LEU A 28 -3.37 -12.30 -1.88
CA LEU A 28 -3.41 -12.09 -0.44
C LEU A 28 -2.20 -12.73 0.23
N PHE A 29 -1.74 -12.12 1.31
CA PHE A 29 -0.71 -12.69 2.17
C PHE A 29 -1.37 -13.36 3.37
N LEU A 30 -1.51 -14.68 3.34
CA LEU A 30 -2.24 -15.44 4.38
C LEU A 30 -1.42 -15.61 5.66
N MET A 31 -0.10 -15.63 5.56
CA MET A 31 0.82 -15.87 6.68
C MET A 31 1.20 -14.57 7.41
N ARG A 32 0.31 -13.57 7.47
CA ARG A 32 0.58 -12.32 8.17
C ARG A 32 0.63 -12.56 9.66
N TYR A 33 1.82 -12.80 10.21
CA TYR A 33 2.04 -12.80 11.64
C TYR A 33 1.78 -11.38 12.18
N ARG A 34 0.69 -11.22 12.92
CA ARG A 34 0.47 -10.05 13.77
C ARG A 34 0.94 -10.44 15.16
N GLY A 35 2.20 -10.16 15.47
CA GLY A 35 2.69 -10.26 16.85
C GLY A 35 1.87 -9.33 17.75
N THR A 36 1.78 -9.66 19.04
CA THR A 36 1.24 -8.78 20.08
C THR A 36 2.18 -7.58 20.24
N SER A 37 2.06 -6.63 19.34
CA SER A 37 2.66 -5.30 19.43
C SER A 37 1.60 -4.28 19.05
N ASP A 38 0.45 -4.36 19.72
CA ASP A 38 -0.46 -3.23 19.76
C ASP A 38 0.31 -2.07 20.41
N SER A 39 0.63 -1.09 19.58
CA SER A 39 1.34 0.17 19.89
C SER A 39 2.86 0.09 20.13
N THR A 40 3.64 -0.32 19.13
CA THR A 40 5.03 0.19 18.98
C THR A 40 5.09 1.65 18.51
N ASP A 41 3.94 2.28 18.28
CA ASP A 41 3.90 3.68 17.93
C ASP A 41 4.41 4.52 19.11
N PRO A 42 5.35 5.45 18.86
CA PRO A 42 5.81 6.36 19.89
C PRO A 42 4.65 7.25 20.34
N LYS A 43 4.61 7.58 21.63
CA LYS A 43 3.58 8.46 22.21
C LYS A 43 3.54 9.85 21.56
N MET A 44 4.64 10.28 20.95
CA MET A 44 4.76 11.54 20.23
C MET A 44 5.45 11.29 18.91
N PHE A 45 4.80 11.67 17.81
CA PHE A 45 5.35 11.60 16.46
C PHE A 45 4.92 12.83 15.65
N PHE A 46 5.65 13.06 14.57
CA PHE A 46 5.32 14.07 13.57
C PHE A 46 5.22 13.37 12.22
N THR A 47 4.21 13.75 11.44
CA THR A 47 4.03 13.26 10.07
C THR A 47 4.54 14.30 9.09
N TYR A 48 5.29 13.86 8.08
CA TYR A 48 5.75 14.72 7.00
C TYR A 48 5.51 14.03 5.67
N ASP A 49 4.78 14.71 4.79
CA ASP A 49 4.41 14.17 3.49
C ASP A 49 5.51 14.47 2.47
N LEU A 50 6.05 13.41 1.87
CA LEU A 50 6.97 13.51 0.74
C LEU A 50 6.16 13.47 -0.55
N ARG A 51 5.96 14.62 -1.19
CA ARG A 51 5.14 14.76 -2.39
C ARG A 51 5.93 15.38 -3.54
N LEU A 52 5.63 14.91 -4.74
CA LEU A 52 6.09 15.51 -5.98
C LEU A 52 4.96 16.37 -6.54
N ASP A 53 4.88 17.62 -6.07
CA ASP A 53 3.79 18.52 -6.43
C ASP A 53 3.91 19.01 -7.88
N ASN A 54 2.76 19.14 -8.55
CA ASN A 54 2.63 19.67 -9.92
C ASN A 54 3.51 18.96 -10.98
N PHE A 55 3.75 17.65 -10.82
CA PHE A 55 4.49 16.89 -11.82
C PHE A 55 3.66 16.60 -13.06
N ALA A 56 4.10 17.12 -14.20
CA ALA A 56 3.53 16.78 -15.50
C ALA A 56 4.00 15.37 -15.91
N VAL A 57 3.08 14.40 -15.88
CA VAL A 57 3.34 13.03 -16.33
C VAL A 57 3.56 13.02 -17.85
N PRO A 58 4.73 12.58 -18.36
CA PRO A 58 4.98 12.53 -19.80
C PRO A 58 4.11 11.52 -20.54
N ALA A 59 3.97 11.69 -21.86
CA ALA A 59 3.22 10.77 -22.73
C ALA A 59 3.95 9.43 -23.01
N GLU A 60 5.18 9.29 -22.53
CA GLU A 60 5.99 8.08 -22.63
C GLU A 60 5.33 6.93 -21.84
N GLU A 61 5.43 5.69 -22.34
CA GLU A 61 4.82 4.51 -21.67
C GLU A 61 5.34 4.29 -20.24
N THR A 62 6.60 4.66 -19.98
CA THR A 62 7.18 4.57 -18.64
C THR A 62 8.15 5.72 -18.40
N LYS A 63 7.99 6.40 -17.27
CA LYS A 63 8.89 7.46 -16.80
C LYS A 63 9.25 7.26 -15.33
N TYR A 64 10.53 7.40 -15.01
CA TYR A 64 11.02 7.52 -13.64
C TYR A 64 11.32 8.99 -13.35
N ALA A 65 10.87 9.47 -12.19
CA ALA A 65 11.07 10.84 -11.75
C ALA A 65 11.78 10.85 -10.39
N CYS A 66 12.78 11.73 -10.27
CA CYS A 66 13.50 11.98 -9.03
C CYS A 66 13.44 13.47 -8.75
N THR A 67 13.29 13.85 -7.48
CA THR A 67 13.31 15.26 -7.05
C THR A 67 14.03 15.41 -5.72
N PHE A 68 14.46 16.63 -5.43
CA PHE A 68 14.94 17.00 -4.11
C PHE A 68 13.76 17.53 -3.29
N ILE A 69 13.37 16.80 -2.25
CA ILE A 69 12.33 17.24 -1.32
C ILE A 69 13.02 17.86 -0.10
N PRO A 70 12.80 19.15 0.20
CA PRO A 70 13.34 19.74 1.41
C PRO A 70 12.69 19.07 2.62
N LEU A 71 13.50 18.65 3.58
CA LEU A 71 13.01 18.14 4.86
C LEU A 71 12.65 19.30 5.78
N PRO A 72 11.71 19.12 6.72
CA PRO A 72 11.37 20.16 7.68
C PRO A 72 12.58 20.50 8.56
N MET A 73 12.75 21.78 8.87
CA MET A 73 13.79 22.22 9.80
C MET A 73 13.45 21.73 11.21
N VAL A 74 14.20 20.74 11.68
CA VAL A 74 14.05 20.16 13.02
C VAL A 74 15.13 20.67 13.97
N LYS A 75 14.76 20.94 15.22
CA LYS A 75 15.71 21.40 16.26
C LYS A 75 16.64 20.30 16.78
N GLN A 76 16.30 19.04 16.54
CA GLN A 76 17.02 17.86 16.99
C GLN A 76 16.89 16.71 15.98
N LYS A 77 17.73 15.68 16.12
CA LYS A 77 17.65 14.47 15.29
C LYS A 77 16.38 13.68 15.62
N HIS A 78 15.68 13.23 14.58
CA HIS A 78 14.50 12.36 14.70
C HIS A 78 14.75 11.01 14.01
N HIS A 79 14.04 9.96 14.44
CA HIS A 79 14.05 8.65 13.80
C HIS A 79 12.75 8.45 13.01
N ILE A 80 12.85 8.01 11.76
CA ILE A 80 11.71 7.55 10.98
C ILE A 80 11.39 6.15 11.46
N TYR A 81 10.30 5.98 12.20
CA TYR A 81 9.88 4.68 12.71
C TYR A 81 8.83 4.00 11.82
N LYS A 82 8.17 4.76 10.93
CA LYS A 82 7.14 4.28 10.02
C LYS A 82 7.16 5.07 8.71
N VAL A 83 6.94 4.37 7.60
CA VAL A 83 6.65 4.92 6.27
C VAL A 83 5.42 4.18 5.78
N ASP A 84 4.42 4.93 5.34
CA ASP A 84 3.16 4.42 4.79
C ASP A 84 3.14 4.51 3.26
#